data_AF-A0A7D6H0Y1-F1
#
_entry.id   AF-A0A7D6H0Y1-F1
#
_cell.length_a   1.000
_cell.length_b   1.000
_cell.length_c   1.000
_cell.angle_alpha   90.00
_cell.angle_beta   90.00
_cell.angle_gamma   90.00
#
_symmetry.space_group_name_H-M   'P 1'
#
loop_
_entity.id
_entity.type
_entity.pdbx_description
1 polymer ?
#
loop_
_entity_poly.entity_id
_entity_poly.type
_entity_poly.pdbx_seq_one_letter_code
_entity_poly.pdbx_strand_id
1 'polypeptide(L)' 'MDESDENRRTIAACEECGSLYAALELSEDKLRPIGRRDGCRCGGTDFSAVDGSLSDPSLDETDE' A
#
# COMPACT_ATOMS: atom_id res chain seq x y z
N MET A 1 9.82 5.22 -25.22
CA MET A 1 8.46 5.15 -24.67
C MET A 1 8.62 4.44 -23.35
N ASP A 2 8.58 5.18 -22.24
CA ASP A 2 8.67 4.60 -20.90
C ASP A 2 7.37 3.82 -20.64
N GLU A 3 7.37 2.54 -20.99
CA GLU A 3 6.41 1.57 -20.46
C GLU A 3 6.78 1.31 -19.00
N SER A 4 6.62 2.33 -18.16
CA SER A 4 6.45 2.09 -16.73
C SER A 4 5.03 1.57 -16.58
N ASP A 5 4.86 0.26 -16.77
CA ASP A 5 3.74 -0.47 -16.21
C ASP A 5 3.80 -0.18 -14.70
N GLU A 6 3.09 0.87 -14.26
CA GLU A 6 3.20 1.53 -12.95
C GLU A 6 2.59 0.65 -11.86
N ASN A 7 3.10 -0.57 -11.74
CA ASN A 7 2.83 -1.41 -10.62
C ASN A 7 3.57 -0.84 -9.40
N ARG A 8 2.96 0.19 -8.79
CA ARG A 8 3.51 0.88 -7.63
C ARG A 8 3.59 -0.10 -6.47
N ARG A 9 4.78 -0.18 -5.89
CA ARG A 9 5.00 -1.00 -4.70
C ARG A 9 4.46 -0.23 -3.52
N THR A 10 3.52 -0.82 -2.81
CA THR A 10 2.88 -0.23 -1.64
C THR A 10 2.88 -1.22 -0.47
N ILE A 11 2.42 -0.80 0.69
CA ILE A 11 2.16 -1.67 1.84
C ILE A 11 0.66 -1.87 1.93
N ALA A 12 0.21 -3.10 2.17
CA ALA A 12 -1.18 -3.40 2.44
C ALA A 12 -1.34 -4.02 3.84
N ALA A 13 -2.35 -3.59 4.58
CA ALA A 13 -2.72 -4.14 5.88
C ALA A 13 -3.88 -5.10 5.71
N CYS A 14 -3.82 -6.25 6.38
CA CYS A 14 -4.96 -7.14 6.50
C CYS A 14 -6.04 -6.52 7.40
N GLU A 15 -7.27 -6.42 6.92
CA GLU A 15 -8.37 -5.79 7.67
C GLU A 15 -8.79 -6.62 8.90
N GLU A 16 -8.54 -7.92 8.90
CA GLU A 16 -8.92 -8.81 10.01
C GLU A 16 -7.96 -8.76 11.21
N CYS A 17 -6.65 -8.67 10.95
CA CYS A 17 -5.63 -8.79 12.01
C CYS A 17 -4.61 -7.65 12.03
N GLY A 18 -4.66 -6.71 11.08
CA GLY A 18 -3.73 -5.59 10.98
C GLY A 18 -2.32 -5.96 10.52
N SER A 19 -2.08 -7.19 10.07
CA SER A 19 -0.76 -7.61 9.57
C SER A 19 -0.39 -6.87 8.29
N LEU A 20 0.83 -6.33 8.24
CA LEU A 20 1.36 -5.56 7.11
C LEU A 20 2.10 -6.45 6.11
N TYR A 21 1.85 -6.25 4.83
CA TYR A 21 2.48 -6.97 3.73
C TYR A 21 2.94 -6.02 2.64
N ALA A 22 4.09 -6.31 2.04
CA ALA A 22 4.46 -5.66 0.79
C ALA A 22 3.46 -6.06 -0.29
N ALA A 23 2.89 -5.11 -1.00
CA ALA A 23 1.88 -5.31 -2.02
C ALA A 23 2.18 -4.50 -3.27
N LEU A 24 1.54 -4.93 -4.35
CA LEU A 24 1.63 -4.35 -5.67
C LEU A 24 0.28 -3.70 -5.98
N GLU A 25 0.28 -2.39 -6.16
CA GLU A 25 -0.88 -1.63 -6.59
C GLU A 25 -0.97 -1.73 -8.11
N LEU A 26 -1.91 -2.55 -8.57
CA LEU A 26 -2.17 -2.79 -9.98
C LEU A 26 -3.13 -1.72 -10.55
N SER A 27 -3.97 -1.14 -9.70
CA SER A 27 -4.95 -0.08 -9.99
C SER A 27 -5.42 0.54 -8.67
N GLU A 28 -6.11 1.68 -8.70
CA GLU A 28 -6.56 2.47 -7.52
C GLU A 28 -7.30 1.66 -6.43
N ASP A 29 -7.85 0.49 -6.75
CA ASP A 29 -8.55 -0.39 -5.79
C ASP A 29 -8.03 -1.84 -5.80
N LYS A 30 -6.92 -2.12 -6.49
CA LYS A 30 -6.44 -3.49 -6.68
C LYS A 30 -5.02 -3.68 -6.17
N LEU A 31 -4.96 -4.20 -4.95
CA LEU A 31 -3.72 -4.54 -4.27
C LEU A 31 -3.45 -6.04 -4.36
N ARG A 32 -2.20 -6.40 -4.63
CA ARG A 32 -1.76 -7.78 -4.64
C ARG A 32 -0.55 -8.00 -3.73
N PRO A 33 -0.70 -8.69 -2.59
CA PRO A 33 0.43 -8.98 -1.70
C PRO A 33 1.52 -9.78 -2.41
N ILE A 34 2.77 -9.35 -2.21
CA ILE A 34 3.98 -9.97 -2.72
C ILE A 34 4.39 -11.08 -1.75
N GLY A 35 4.59 -12.29 -2.27
CA GLY A 35 5.08 -13.43 -1.48
C GLY A 35 4.01 -14.21 -0.72
N ARG A 36 2.78 -13.69 -0.60
CA ARG A 36 1.62 -14.40 -0.01
C ARG A 36 0.40 -14.26 -0.91
N ARG A 37 0.32 -15.11 -1.95
CA ARG A 37 -0.83 -15.12 -2.87
C ARG A 37 -2.09 -15.76 -2.27
N ASP A 38 -1.93 -16.61 -1.25
CA ASP A 38 -3.02 -17.28 -0.54
C ASP A 38 -3.61 -16.47 0.64
N GLY A 39 -3.28 -15.18 0.73
CA GLY A 39 -3.82 -14.28 1.76
C GLY A 39 -2.98 -14.19 3.05
N CYS A 40 -3.61 -13.67 4.10
CA CYS A 40 -2.97 -13.36 5.37
C CYS A 40 -2.77 -14.62 6.22
N ARG A 41 -1.77 -14.62 7.10
CA ARG A 41 -1.54 -15.71 8.05
C ARG A 41 -2.75 -15.99 8.96
N CYS A 42 -3.59 -14.99 9.24
CA CYS A 42 -4.80 -15.17 10.05
C CYS A 42 -5.95 -15.88 9.31
N GLY A 43 -5.84 -16.05 7.98
CA GLY A 43 -6.92 -16.56 7.13
C GLY A 43 -7.68 -15.47 6.37
N GLY A 44 -7.46 -14.19 6.69
CA GLY A 44 -8.09 -13.06 6.00
C GLY A 44 -7.56 -12.87 4.59
N THR A 45 -8.46 -12.52 3.67
CA THR A 45 -8.15 -12.26 2.24
C THR A 45 -8.33 -10.80 1.83
N ASP A 46 -8.84 -9.98 2.75
CA ASP A 46 -9.13 -8.57 2.55
C ASP A 46 -7.96 -7.72 3.05
N PHE A 47 -7.53 -6.82 2.17
CA PHE A 47 -6.35 -5.98 2.36
C PHE A 47 -6.62 -4.56 1.89
N SER A 48 -6.22 -3.58 2.69
CA SER A 48 -6.30 -2.16 2.34
C SER A 48 -4.90 -1.56 2.22
N ALA A 49 -4.72 -0.61 1.31
CA ALA A 49 -3.45 0.11 1.16
C ALA A 49 -3.19 0.93 2.42
N VAL A 50 -1.97 0.84 2.92
CA VAL A 50 -1.48 1.70 3.99
C VAL A 50 -0.72 2.79 3.28
N ASP A 51 -1.44 3.83 2.89
CA ASP A 51 -0.84 4.94 2.19
C ASP A 51 0.20 5.62 3.10
N GLY A 52 1.42 5.73 2.58
CA GLY A 52 2.55 6.34 3.27
C GLY A 52 2.46 7.86 3.35
N SER A 53 1.43 8.48 2.76
CA SER A 53 1.07 9.88 3.02
C SER A 53 0.44 9.96 4.41
N LEU A 54 1.27 9.73 5.43
CA LEU A 54 1.30 10.74 6.48
C LEU A 54 1.60 12.02 5.73
N SER A 55 0.54 12.75 5.39
CA SER A 55 0.64 14.06 4.77
C SER A 55 1.75 14.76 5.50
N ASP A 56 2.88 15.03 4.83
CA ASP A 56 3.87 15.96 5.34
C ASP A 56 3.01 17.17 5.71
N PRO A 57 2.80 17.49 7.02
CA PRO A 57 2.12 18.73 7.31
C PRO A 57 3.05 19.75 6.73
N SER A 58 2.63 20.35 5.61
CA SER A 58 3.30 21.44 4.92
C SER A 58 3.96 22.29 5.98
N LEU A 59 5.28 22.16 6.13
CA LEU A 59 6.06 23.11 6.90
C LEU A 59 6.09 24.35 6.02
N ASP A 60 4.96 25.04 6.00
CA ASP A 60 4.90 26.47 5.76
C ASP A 60 5.64 27.10 6.94
N GLU A 61 6.97 27.10 6.86
CA GLU A 61 7.76 28.11 7.55
C GLU A 61 8.10 29.15 6.49
N THR A 62 7.12 30.02 6.25
CA THR A 62 7.42 31.39 5.88
C THR A 62 8.22 32.00 7.03
N ASP A 63 9.53 32.22 6.85
CA ASP A 63 10.31 33.13 7.70
C ASP A 63 11.25 33.99 6.83
N GLU A 64 10.82 35.26 6.69
CA GLU A 64 11.48 36.53 6.36
C GLU A 64 12.52 36.66 5.22
#